data_AF-A0AA49Q3D3-F1
#
_entry.id   AF-A0AA49Q3D3-F1
#
_cell.length_a   1.000
_cell.length_b   1.000
_cell.length_c   1.000
_cell.angle_alpha   90.00
_cell.angle_beta   90.00
_cell.angle_gamma   90.00
#
_symmetry.space_group_name_H-M   'P 1'
#
loop_
_entity.id
_entity.type
_entity.pdbx_description
1 polymer ?
#
loop_
_entity_poly.entity_id
_entity_poly.type
_entity_poly.pdbx_seq_one_letter_code
_entity_poly.pdbx_strand_id
1 'polypeptide(L)' 'EGQACGLVKNLSLMCYVSVGSPSEPLIEFMINRGMEVVEEYEPLRYPHATKIFVNGTWVGVHQDPKHLVGQVL' A
#
# COMPACT_ATOMS: atom_id res chain seq x y z
N GLU A 1 -4.72 39.58 -6.77
CA GLU A 1 -3.94 38.36 -6.45
C GLU A 1 -2.70 38.32 -7.33
N GLY A 2 -1.55 37.86 -6.81
CA GLY A 2 -0.24 37.98 -7.47
C GLY A 2 0.25 36.70 -8.14
N GLN A 3 1.47 36.75 -8.69
CA GLN A 3 2.13 35.64 -9.41
C GLN A 3 2.21 34.34 -8.60
N ALA A 4 2.21 34.43 -7.26
CA ALA A 4 2.32 33.32 -6.33
C ALA A 4 0.97 32.77 -5.85
N CYS A 5 -0.16 33.30 -6.34
CA CYS A 5 -1.49 32.79 -5.99
C CYS A 5 -1.59 31.31 -6.35
N GLY A 6 -1.85 30.45 -5.36
CA GLY A 6 -1.92 29.00 -5.52
C GLY A 6 -0.58 28.25 -5.51
N LEU A 7 0.56 28.94 -5.60
CA LEU A 7 1.89 28.33 -5.50
C LEU A 7 2.34 28.19 -4.04
N VAL A 8 2.14 29.25 -3.24
CA VAL A 8 2.43 29.22 -1.80
C VAL A 8 1.25 28.58 -1.08
N LYS A 9 1.52 27.49 -0.36
CA LYS A 9 0.54 26.76 0.44
C LYS A 9 0.96 26.78 1.90
N ASN A 10 0.00 27.02 2.78
CA ASN A 10 0.19 26.94 4.23
C ASN A 10 -0.46 25.64 4.74
N LEU A 11 0.17 25.03 5.74
CA LEU A 11 -0.40 23.87 6.41
C LEU A 11 -1.51 24.29 7.38
N SER A 12 -2.51 23.43 7.57
CA SER A 12 -3.52 23.61 8.62
C SER A 12 -2.94 23.30 10.01
N LEU A 13 -3.60 23.78 11.07
CA LEU A 13 -3.10 23.69 12.45
C LEU A 13 -2.82 22.24 12.92
N MET A 14 -3.61 21.28 12.45
CA MET A 14 -3.49 19.86 12.82
C MET A 14 -2.83 19.03 11.72
N CYS A 15 -2.18 19.66 10.74
CA CYS A 15 -1.50 18.95 9.67
C CYS A 15 -0.28 18.21 10.23
N TYR A 16 -0.21 16.91 9.96
CA TYR A 16 0.96 16.09 10.21
C TYR A 16 1.58 15.65 8.89
N VAL A 17 2.90 15.79 8.78
CA VAL A 17 3.70 15.28 7.66
C VAL A 17 4.38 14.01 8.13
N SER A 18 4.16 12.91 7.41
CA SER A 18 4.78 11.62 7.71
C SER A 18 6.31 11.70 7.62
N VAL A 19 7.02 11.05 8.54
CA VAL A 19 8.49 10.96 8.54
C VAL A 19 9.04 9.68 7.88
N GLY A 20 8.15 8.82 7.40
CA GLY A 20 8.49 7.51 6.83
C GLY A 20 8.70 6.43 7.87
N SER A 21 8.57 5.18 7.44
CA SER A 21 8.85 3.97 8.22
C SER A 21 9.29 2.85 7.28
N PRO A 22 10.07 1.87 7.76
CA PRO A 22 10.41 0.69 6.97
C PRO A 22 9.15 -0.06 6.49
N SER A 23 9.18 -0.57 5.26
CA SER A 23 8.06 -1.29 4.65
C SER A 23 8.11 -2.81 4.87
N GLU A 24 9.29 -3.36 5.13
CA GLU A 24 9.52 -4.80 5.29
C GLU A 24 8.56 -5.45 6.30
N PRO A 25 8.31 -4.89 7.50
CA PRO A 25 7.38 -5.49 8.45
C PRO A 25 5.95 -5.63 7.91
N LEU A 26 5.52 -4.71 7.04
CA LEU A 26 4.20 -4.77 6.41
C LEU A 26 4.15 -5.91 5.38
N ILE A 27 5.22 -6.07 4.59
CA ILE A 27 5.32 -7.15 3.59
C ILE A 27 5.30 -8.50 4.29
N GLU A 28 6.13 -8.70 5.31
CA GLU A 28 6.16 -9.93 6.11
C GLU A 28 4.81 -10.22 6.77
N PHE A 29 4.14 -9.19 7.31
CA PHE A 29 2.80 -9.31 7.87
C PHE A 29 1.79 -9.85 6.85
N MET A 30 1.84 -9.37 5.61
CA MET A 30 0.93 -9.78 4.54
C MET A 30 1.25 -11.20 4.04
N ILE A 31 2.54 -11.55 3.90
CA ILE A 31 2.98 -12.93 3.56
C ILE A 31 2.44 -13.92 4.58
N ASN A 32 2.61 -13.64 5.87
CA ASN A 32 2.13 -14.48 6.97
C ASN A 32 0.60 -14.63 7.03
N ARG A 33 -0.15 -13.88 6.21
CA ARG A 33 -1.61 -13.89 6.11
C ARG A 33 -2.14 -14.39 4.78
N GLY A 34 -1.28 -14.98 3.96
CA GLY A 34 -1.68 -15.60 2.69
C GLY A 34 -1.52 -14.70 1.48
N MET A 35 -0.71 -13.63 1.56
CA MET A 35 -0.21 -12.99 0.35
C MET A 35 0.80 -13.90 -0.34
N GLU A 36 0.60 -14.17 -1.63
CA GLU A 36 1.58 -14.83 -2.49
C GLU A 36 2.51 -13.76 -3.07
N VAL A 37 3.82 -13.97 -2.98
CA VAL A 37 4.80 -13.02 -3.54
C VAL A 37 4.72 -13.00 -5.07
N VAL A 38 5.07 -11.86 -5.67
CA VAL A 38 4.90 -11.66 -7.11
C VAL A 38 5.69 -12.68 -7.95
N GLU A 39 6.83 -13.14 -7.44
CA GLU A 39 7.68 -14.15 -8.06
C GLU A 39 7.03 -15.54 -8.11
N GLU A 40 6.12 -15.84 -7.18
CA GLU A 40 5.41 -17.13 -7.07
C GLU A 40 4.01 -17.08 -7.69
N TYR A 41 3.55 -15.89 -8.11
CA TYR A 41 2.19 -15.70 -8.60
C TYR A 41 1.98 -16.32 -9.99
N GLU A 42 1.01 -17.23 -10.09
CA GLU A 42 0.55 -17.83 -11.35
C GLU A 42 -0.81 -17.23 -11.81
N PRO A 43 -0.84 -16.35 -12.83
CA PRO A 43 -2.07 -15.64 -13.20
C PRO A 43 -3.21 -16.54 -13.69
N LEU A 44 -2.89 -17.69 -14.28
CA LEU A 44 -3.88 -18.64 -14.78
C LEU A 44 -4.59 -19.39 -13.66
N ARG A 45 -3.90 -19.63 -12.55
CA ARG A 45 -4.46 -20.29 -11.36
C ARG A 45 -5.42 -19.36 -10.62
N TYR A 46 -5.14 -18.06 -10.67
CA TYR A 46 -5.70 -17.06 -9.79
C TYR A 46 -6.03 -15.74 -10.51
N PRO A 47 -6.88 -15.76 -11.56
CA PRO A 47 -7.07 -14.62 -12.45
C PRO A 47 -7.75 -13.40 -11.79
N HIS A 48 -8.33 -13.57 -10.62
CA HIS A 48 -9.06 -12.53 -9.89
C HIS A 48 -8.38 -12.11 -8.59
N ALA A 49 -7.11 -12.51 -8.38
CA ALA A 49 -6.33 -12.09 -7.23
C ALA A 49 -6.14 -10.56 -7.23
N THR A 50 -6.15 -9.96 -6.04
CA THR A 50 -5.91 -8.53 -5.88
C THR A 50 -4.42 -8.26 -5.72
N LYS A 51 -3.88 -7.36 -6.55
CA LYS A 51 -2.49 -6.93 -6.47
C LYS A 51 -2.25 -6.09 -5.24
N ILE A 52 -1.14 -6.34 -4.55
CA ILE A 52 -0.71 -5.60 -3.38
C ILE A 52 0.51 -4.77 -3.75
N PHE A 53 0.42 -3.46 -3.52
CA PHE A 53 1.50 -2.51 -3.75
C PHE A 53 1.95 -1.90 -2.43
N VAL A 54 3.27 -1.83 -2.24
CA VAL A 54 3.89 -1.16 -1.10
C VAL A 54 4.86 -0.14 -1.64
N ASN A 55 4.64 1.14 -1.31
CA ASN A 55 5.45 2.27 -1.79
C ASN A 55 5.62 2.31 -3.33
N GLY A 56 4.61 1.87 -4.09
CA GLY A 56 4.62 1.84 -5.56
C GLY A 56 5.19 0.55 -6.17
N THR A 57 5.83 -0.31 -5.37
CA THR A 57 6.34 -1.61 -5.83
C THR A 57 5.24 -2.66 -5.73
N TRP A 58 5.04 -3.46 -6.79
CA TRP A 58 4.16 -4.63 -6.75
C TRP A 58 4.87 -5.77 -6.01
N VAL A 59 4.40 -6.11 -4.81
CA VAL A 59 5.07 -7.10 -3.94
C VAL A 59 4.39 -8.47 -3.95
N GLY A 60 3.12 -8.55 -4.34
CA GLY A 60 2.38 -9.82 -4.33
C GLY A 60 0.91 -9.69 -4.69
N VAL A 61 0.18 -10.77 -4.46
CA VAL A 61 -1.27 -10.85 -4.68
C VAL A 61 -1.96 -11.54 -3.50
N HIS A 62 -3.27 -11.33 -3.36
CA HIS A 62 -4.09 -12.03 -2.37
C HIS A 62 -5.47 -12.38 -2.94
N GLN A 63 -6.00 -13.58 -2.63
CA GLN A 63 -7.32 -14.04 -3.10
C GLN A 63 -8.48 -13.39 -2.34
N ASP A 64 -8.33 -13.21 -1.03
CA ASP A 64 -9.34 -12.57 -0.17
C ASP A 64 -8.81 -11.26 0.46
N PRO A 65 -8.70 -10.17 -0.31
CA PRO A 65 -8.16 -8.91 0.17
C PRO A 65 -9.03 -8.27 1.28
N LYS A 66 -10.34 -8.58 1.31
CA LYS A 66 -11.25 -8.03 2.33
C LYS A 66 -10.91 -8.61 3.71
N HIS A 67 -10.63 -9.91 3.77
CA HIS A 67 -10.16 -10.55 4.99
C HIS A 67 -8.82 -9.97 5.43
N LEU A 68 -7.86 -9.82 4.52
CA LEU A 68 -6.54 -9.25 4.82
C LEU A 68 -6.64 -7.82 5.40
N VAL A 69 -7.43 -6.95 4.78
CA VAL A 69 -7.65 -5.57 5.25
C VAL A 69 -8.27 -5.56 6.65
N GLY A 70 -9.19 -6.48 6.94
CA GLY A 70 -9.83 -6.61 8.25
C GLY A 70 -8.87 -6.99 9.39
N GLN A 71 -7.65 -7.44 9.08
CA GLN A 71 -6.63 -7.79 10.08
C GLN A 71 -5.61 -6.67 10.33
N VAL A 72 -5.63 -5.61 9.53
CA VAL A 72 -4.73 -4.44 9.66
C VAL A 72 -5.34 -3.37 10.57
N LEU A 73 -6.68 -3.35 10.71
CA LEU A 73 -7.47 -2.42 11.53
C LEU A 73 -7.75 -3.00 12.92
#